data_AF-A0A662I8K1-F1
#
_entry.id   AF-A0A662I8K1-F1
#
_cell.length_a   1.000
_cell.length_b   1.000
_cell.length_c   1.000
_cell.angle_alpha   90.00
_cell.angle_beta   90.00
_cell.angle_gamma   90.00
#
_symmetry.space_group_name_H-M   'P 1'
#
loop_
_entity.id
_entity.type
_entity.pdbx_description
1 polymer ?
#
loop_
_entity_poly.entity_id
_entity_poly.type
_entity_poly.pdbx_seq_one_letter_code
_entity_poly.pdbx_strand_id
1 'polypeptide(L)'
;MVRQVGRRRKKPYPHDSDIAEALLRVLVEKPLLHPQDLVDEVRRELEEQGFYAGLVNARRVWRIYRRLVERGRMPDVLMVMSDRDYGSEYC
;
A
#
# COMPACT_ATOMS: atom_id res chain seq x y z
N MET A 1 -28.26 -30.74 -1.95
CA MET A 1 -27.50 -29.68 -1.24
C MET A 1 -27.78 -28.35 -1.92
N VAL A 2 -28.63 -27.51 -1.33
CA VAL A 2 -29.02 -26.22 -1.91
C VAL A 2 -27.85 -25.25 -1.76
N ARG A 3 -27.20 -24.87 -2.87
CA ARG A 3 -26.23 -23.77 -2.90
C ARG A 3 -26.98 -22.49 -2.57
N GLN A 4 -26.84 -22.00 -1.34
CA GLN A 4 -27.23 -20.65 -0.96
C GLN A 4 -26.46 -19.67 -1.85
N VAL A 5 -27.13 -19.11 -2.87
CA VAL A 5 -26.58 -18.00 -3.64
C VAL A 5 -26.74 -16.76 -2.75
N GLY A 6 -25.82 -16.60 -1.80
CA GLY A 6 -25.71 -15.37 -1.04
C GLY A 6 -25.52 -14.21 -2.01
N ARG A 7 -26.28 -13.12 -1.85
CA ARG A 7 -26.10 -11.87 -2.62
C ARG A 7 -24.61 -11.53 -2.60
N ARG A 8 -23.91 -11.65 -3.74
CA ARG A 8 -22.50 -11.25 -3.89
C ARG A 8 -22.42 -9.76 -3.57
N ARG A 9 -22.10 -9.42 -2.31
CA ARG A 9 -21.79 -8.05 -1.92
C ARG A 9 -20.58 -7.63 -2.75
N LYS A 10 -20.64 -6.44 -3.34
CA LYS A 10 -19.49 -5.88 -4.05
C LYS A 10 -18.34 -5.79 -3.04
N LYS A 11 -17.14 -6.24 -3.44
CA LYS A 11 -15.94 -6.05 -2.62
C LYS A 11 -15.79 -4.55 -2.32
N PRO A 12 -15.53 -4.15 -1.07
CA PRO A 12 -15.33 -2.76 -0.73
C PRO A 12 -14.07 -2.23 -1.43
N TYR A 13 -14.09 -0.94 -1.76
CA TYR A 13 -12.90 -0.27 -2.26
C TYR A 13 -12.07 0.24 -1.06
N PRO A 14 -10.74 0.09 -1.07
CA PRO A 14 -9.92 0.39 0.09
C PRO A 14 -9.80 1.91 0.35
N HIS A 15 -9.86 2.28 1.62
CA HIS A 15 -9.51 3.59 2.12
C HIS A 15 -7.98 3.77 2.22
N ASP A 16 -7.53 5.01 2.43
CA ASP A 16 -6.09 5.30 2.56
C ASP A 16 -5.45 4.57 3.76
N SER A 17 -6.20 4.33 4.83
CA SER A 17 -5.76 3.52 5.98
C SER A 17 -5.50 2.07 5.60
N ASP A 18 -6.39 1.48 4.80
CA ASP A 18 -6.28 0.08 4.39
C ASP A 18 -5.07 -0.11 3.46
N ILE A 19 -4.84 0.84 2.55
CA ILE A 19 -3.65 0.83 1.69
C ILE A 19 -2.37 1.00 2.53
N ALA A 20 -2.39 1.87 3.55
CA ALA A 20 -1.25 2.06 4.44
C ALA A 20 -0.92 0.78 5.23
N GLU A 21 -1.94 0.08 5.75
CA GLU A 21 -1.76 -1.18 6.45
C GLU A 21 -1.21 -2.27 5.52
N ALA A 22 -1.81 -2.44 4.33
CA ALA A 22 -1.33 -3.40 3.33
C ALA A 22 0.12 -3.11 2.92
N LEU A 23 0.48 -1.83 2.74
CA LEU A 23 1.84 -1.42 2.41
C LEU A 23 2.85 -1.80 3.49
N LEU A 24 2.51 -1.57 4.77
CA LEU A 24 3.38 -1.97 5.88
C LEU A 24 3.57 -3.49 5.95
N ARG A 25 2.49 -4.26 5.77
CA ARG A 25 2.56 -5.74 5.73
C ARG A 25 3.47 -6.22 4.61
N VAL A 26 3.28 -5.72 3.39
CA VAL A 26 4.10 -6.07 2.22
C VAL A 26 5.59 -5.80 2.48
N LEU A 27 5.93 -4.63 3.03
CA LEU A 27 7.33 -4.28 3.31
C LEU A 27 7.95 -5.12 4.43
N VAL A 28 7.17 -5.51 5.44
CA VAL A 28 7.65 -6.40 6.52
C VAL A 28 7.88 -7.82 6.01
N GLU A 29 6.97 -8.33 5.18
CA GLU A 29 7.09 -9.69 4.61
C GLU A 29 8.15 -9.77 3.51
N LYS A 30 8.38 -8.68 2.79
CA LYS A 30 9.29 -8.61 1.63
C LYS A 30 10.29 -7.46 1.79
N PRO A 31 11.29 -7.59 2.66
CA PRO A 31 12.27 -6.54 2.91
C PRO A 31 13.16 -6.22 1.70
N LEU A 32 13.29 -7.14 0.73
CA LEU A 32 14.06 -6.97 -0.51
C LEU A 32 13.17 -6.64 -1.73
N LEU A 33 11.95 -6.14 -1.49
CA LEU A 33 11.03 -5.79 -2.56
C LEU A 33 11.60 -4.66 -3.42
N HIS A 34 11.61 -4.87 -4.74
CA HIS A 34 12.02 -3.83 -5.65
C HIS A 34 10.93 -2.75 -5.75
N PRO A 35 11.28 -1.44 -5.80
CA PRO A 35 10.29 -0.36 -5.85
C PRO A 35 9.24 -0.50 -6.95
N GLN A 36 9.62 -1.05 -8.10
CA GLN A 36 8.71 -1.24 -9.25
C GLN A 36 7.58 -2.24 -8.95
N ASP A 37 7.82 -3.21 -8.06
CA ASP A 37 6.87 -4.28 -7.73
C ASP A 37 5.91 -3.88 -6.60
N LEU A 38 6.21 -2.79 -5.87
CA LEU A 38 5.44 -2.35 -4.69
C LEU A 38 3.94 -2.25 -4.99
N VAL A 39 3.58 -1.63 -6.11
CA VAL A 39 2.18 -1.33 -6.42
C VAL A 39 1.37 -2.61 -6.64
N ASP A 40 1.95 -3.57 -7.35
CA ASP A 40 1.27 -4.83 -7.66
C ASP A 40 1.19 -5.72 -6.42
N GLU A 41 2.22 -5.70 -5.57
CA GLU A 41 2.18 -6.40 -4.29
C GLU A 41 1.16 -5.83 -3.32
N VAL A 42 1.06 -4.51 -3.20
CA VAL A 42 0.02 -3.86 -2.38
C VAL A 42 -1.38 -4.17 -2.90
N ARG A 43 -1.58 -4.23 -4.22
CA ARG A 43 -2.87 -4.63 -4.79
C ARG A 43 -3.21 -6.07 -4.44
N ARG A 44 -2.24 -6.98 -4.54
CA ARG A 44 -2.44 -8.39 -4.21
C ARG A 44 -2.81 -8.57 -2.75
N GLU A 45 -2.08 -7.93 -1.84
CA GLU A 45 -2.37 -7.94 -0.41
C GLU A 45 -3.80 -7.43 -0.11
N LEU A 46 -4.20 -6.32 -0.72
CA LEU A 46 -5.57 -5.79 -0.58
C LEU A 46 -6.63 -6.75 -1.12
N GLU A 47 -6.37 -7.45 -2.23
CA GLU A 47 -7.30 -8.42 -2.79
C GLU A 47 -7.44 -9.68 -1.94
N GLU A 48 -6.34 -10.13 -1.33
CA GLU A 48 -6.28 -11.22 -0.35
C GLU A 48 -7.08 -10.87 0.92
N GLN A 49 -7.03 -9.60 1.35
CA GLN A 49 -7.87 -9.06 2.43
C GLN A 49 -9.34 -8.84 2.03
N GLY A 50 -9.71 -9.11 0.77
CA GLY A 50 -11.09 -9.04 0.30
C GLY A 50 -11.52 -7.69 -0.28
N PHE A 51 -10.60 -6.75 -0.46
CA PHE A 51 -10.87 -5.47 -1.13
C PHE A 51 -10.87 -5.59 -2.65
N TYR A 52 -11.47 -4.60 -3.31
CA TYR A 52 -11.35 -4.38 -4.74
C TYR A 52 -10.19 -3.42 -5.04
N ALA A 53 -9.02 -3.95 -5.39
CA ALA A 53 -7.81 -3.16 -5.65
C ALA A 53 -7.62 -2.75 -7.12
N GLY A 54 -8.48 -3.18 -8.05
CA GLY A 54 -8.34 -2.91 -9.49
C GLY A 54 -8.30 -1.43 -9.88
N LEU A 55 -8.76 -0.51 -9.02
CA LEU A 55 -8.68 0.95 -9.22
C LEU A 55 -7.64 1.64 -8.34
N VAL A 56 -6.84 0.88 -7.57
CA VAL A 56 -5.71 1.43 -6.82
C VAL A 56 -4.59 1.70 -7.81
N ASN A 57 -4.23 2.96 -8.01
CA ASN A 57 -3.16 3.35 -8.93
C ASN A 57 -1.83 3.58 -8.20
N ALA A 58 -0.73 3.55 -8.96
CA ALA A 58 0.61 3.77 -8.44
C ALA A 58 0.74 5.10 -7.67
N ARG A 59 0.18 6.19 -8.22
CA ARG A 59 0.24 7.52 -7.59
C ARG A 59 -0.34 7.52 -6.17
N ARG A 60 -1.44 6.79 -5.93
CA ARG A 60 -2.08 6.72 -4.62
C ARG A 60 -1.22 5.95 -3.62
N VAL A 61 -0.68 4.79 -4.04
CA VAL A 61 0.22 3.98 -3.21
C VAL A 61 1.46 4.79 -2.83
N TRP A 62 2.14 5.39 -3.81
CA TRP A 62 3.34 6.19 -3.58
C TRP A 62 3.10 7.44 -2.72
N ARG A 63 1.94 8.09 -2.88
CA ARG A 63 1.56 9.22 -2.02
C ARG A 63 1.41 8.79 -0.56
N ILE A 64 0.86 7.61 -0.31
CA ILE A 64 0.69 7.06 1.03
C ILE A 64 2.05 6.64 1.60
N TYR A 65 2.86 5.92 0.83
CA TYR A 65 4.25 5.58 1.17
C TYR A 65 5.01 6.82 1.64
N ARG A 66 5.07 7.83 0.78
CA ARG A 66 5.78 9.09 1.03
C ARG A 66 5.30 9.75 2.33
N ARG A 67 3.99 9.87 2.50
CA ARG A 67 3.39 10.48 3.70
C ARG A 67 3.76 9.70 4.98
N LEU A 68 3.89 8.39 4.92
CA LEU A 68 4.32 7.58 6.07
C LEU A 68 5.78 7.84 6.42
N VAL A 69 6.67 7.92 5.41
CA VAL A 69 8.09 8.25 5.61
C VAL A 69 8.27 9.67 6.14
N GLU A 70 7.68 10.67 5.46
CA GLU A 70 7.78 12.10 5.83
C GLU A 70 7.31 12.36 7.28
N ARG A 71 6.31 11.61 7.75
CA ARG A 71 5.78 11.75 9.12
C ARG A 71 6.53 10.92 10.16
N GLY A 72 7.63 10.26 9.78
CA GLY A 72 8.39 9.38 10.67
C GLY A 72 7.59 8.16 11.15
N ARG A 73 6.53 7.75 10.43
CA ARG A 73 5.71 6.57 10.78
C ARG A 73 6.35 5.27 10.32
N MET A 74 7.23 5.33 9.32
CA MET A 74 8.08 4.23 8.88
C MET A 74 9.38 4.78 8.29
N PRO A 75 10.50 4.03 8.34
CA PRO A 75 11.71 4.40 7.62
C PRO A 75 11.53 4.25 6.10
N ASP A 76 12.39 4.89 5.30
CA ASP A 76 12.43 4.70 3.85
C ASP A 76 13.06 3.35 3.49
N VAL A 77 12.27 2.29 3.61
CA VAL A 77 12.70 0.90 3.34
C VAL A 77 13.19 0.72 1.91
N LEU A 78 12.53 1.38 0.96
CA LEU A 78 12.83 1.25 -0.47
C LEU A 78 13.94 2.19 -0.94
N MET A 79 14.45 3.08 -0.07
CA MET A 79 15.49 4.07 -0.38
C MET A 79 15.18 4.90 -1.64
N VAL A 80 13.91 5.29 -1.81
CA VAL A 80 13.43 6.04 -2.99
C VAL A 80 13.23 7.52 -2.70
N MET A 81 13.34 7.95 -1.44
CA MET A 81 13.18 9.35 -1.04
C MET A 81 14.49 10.11 -1.26
N SER A 82 14.40 11.33 -1.77
CA SER A 82 15.55 12.21 -1.96
C SER A 82 15.70 13.20 -0.80
N ASP A 83 16.87 13.85 -0.68
CA ASP A 83 17.11 14.91 0.32
C ASP A 83 16.08 16.06 0.24
N ARG A 84 15.44 16.26 -0.92
CA ARG A 84 14.38 17.26 -1.08
C ARG A 84 13.05 16.83 -0.48
N ASP A 85 12.82 15.53 -0.34
CA ASP A 85 11.58 14.98 0.20
C ASP A 85 11.63 14.93 1.74
N TYR A 86 12.83 14.84 2.34
CA TYR A 86 13.05 15.10 3.76
C TYR A 86 13.02 16.62 3.96
N GLY A 87 11.94 17.16 4.52
CA GLY A 87 11.84 18.60 4.83
C GLY A 87 13.14 19.12 5.46
N SER A 88 13.69 20.19 4.90
CA SER A 88 15.06 20.66 5.13
C SER A 88 15.41 20.94 6.60
N GLU A 89 15.77 19.91 7.35
CA GLU A 89 16.38 20.07 8.69
C GLU A 89 17.87 19.71 8.72
N TYR A 90 18.45 19.41 7.56
CA TYR A 90 19.90 19.26 7.39
C TYR A 90 20.37 19.91 6.09
N CYS A 91 20.32 21.24 6.04
CA CYS A 91 21.21 22.05 5.21
C CYS A 91 21.39 23.44 5.84
#